data_AF-A0A8J8Q1T7-F1
#
_entry.id   AF-A0A8J8Q1T7-F1
#
_cell.length_a   1.000
_cell.length_b   1.000
_cell.length_c   1.000
_cell.angle_alpha   90.00
_cell.angle_beta   90.00
_cell.angle_gamma   90.00
#
_symmetry.space_group_name_H-M   'P 1'
#
loop_
_entity.id
_entity.type
_entity.pdbx_description
1 polymer ?
#
loop_
_entity_poly.entity_id
_entity_poly.type
_entity_poly.pdbx_seq_one_letter_code
_entity_poly.pdbx_strand_id
1 'polypeptide(L)'
;MEVVLMGLGNRAVCATKQKLGLGDGYEALEVTPELAEQLYGELPERKSIAVQPSKDGGGPKDAIDLLTAVHNPGRSGLFGSAEGPTHSFEMRYINGLVGFQWVMATTEAQKQMQRQLETFYPDAHIDVSEHDRPALLPLEEGRYVAGAYLRLRKRSDGKHLYPIKHMDIEGFENDPYGSITAEMIGERESDTETDLSVQTIFEPAPADWWKGGLLSSSIDDIADELKSPRKDESFVHALKYELFPEKFEIVGEEREASNKDKQASNIVREQRGEKGFRMNLRIVGVSDDPDSAVQRVAETAQQFDGYYESKTEQGFEVVPLYDKPLLAELKRAYGRTRADRKMIMGVRGAAGLIHIPNDDINTQDVDWSLTSHAGDVPANAPRFSEFHNVETVPWEKGVRSGDLEGADCWEYDIPATWIDPAEYDGWSPDADRQEPGGDRELDDHDSEREQEVSV
;
A
#
# COMPACT_ATOMS: atom_id res chain seq x y z
N MET A 1 -11.08 -34.96 -19.43
CA MET A 1 -10.55 -33.65 -19.87
C MET A 1 -9.30 -33.26 -19.08
N GLU A 2 -9.12 -33.76 -17.84
CA GLU A 2 -7.86 -33.75 -17.08
C GLU A 2 -6.63 -34.31 -17.82
N VAL A 3 -6.83 -35.32 -18.68
CA VAL A 3 -5.71 -36.03 -19.33
C VAL A 3 -5.04 -35.22 -20.45
N VAL A 4 -5.63 -34.11 -20.91
CA VAL A 4 -5.08 -33.28 -22.00
C VAL A 4 -4.20 -32.13 -21.48
N LEU A 5 -4.30 -31.77 -20.20
CA LEU A 5 -3.51 -30.68 -19.58
C LEU A 5 -2.13 -31.11 -19.08
N MET A 6 -1.88 -32.41 -18.90
CA MET A 6 -0.60 -32.94 -18.38
C MET A 6 0.60 -32.83 -19.34
N GLY A 7 0.39 -32.43 -20.61
CA GLY A 7 1.46 -32.32 -21.62
C GLY A 7 1.90 -30.88 -21.95
N LEU A 8 1.30 -29.88 -21.30
CA LEU A 8 1.59 -28.47 -21.54
C LEU A 8 2.44 -27.95 -20.38
N GLY A 9 3.64 -27.45 -20.65
CA GLY A 9 4.45 -26.79 -19.61
C GLY A 9 3.66 -25.65 -18.95
N ASN A 10 3.95 -25.33 -17.68
CA ASN A 10 3.21 -24.36 -16.84
C ASN A 10 2.79 -23.07 -17.57
N ARG A 11 3.66 -22.54 -18.45
CA ARG A 11 3.38 -21.41 -19.35
C ARG A 11 2.10 -21.53 -20.18
N ALA A 12 1.89 -22.68 -20.81
CA ALA A 12 0.73 -22.88 -21.66
C ALA A 12 -0.52 -23.17 -20.81
N VAL A 13 -0.35 -23.69 -19.59
CA VAL A 13 -1.45 -23.91 -18.66
C VAL A 13 -1.99 -22.56 -18.15
N CYS A 14 -1.16 -21.63 -17.65
CA CYS A 14 -1.64 -20.34 -17.14
C CYS A 14 -2.26 -19.45 -18.23
N ALA A 15 -1.64 -19.35 -19.42
CA ALA A 15 -2.19 -18.58 -20.52
C ALA A 15 -3.51 -19.18 -21.07
N THR A 16 -3.66 -20.51 -20.98
CA THR A 16 -4.90 -21.19 -21.37
C THR A 16 -5.97 -21.08 -20.28
N LYS A 17 -5.59 -21.13 -19.00
CA LYS A 17 -6.45 -20.88 -17.84
C LYS A 17 -7.05 -19.47 -17.87
N GLN A 18 -6.23 -18.44 -18.14
CA GLN A 18 -6.69 -17.07 -18.32
C GLN A 18 -7.63 -16.89 -19.53
N LYS A 19 -7.36 -17.58 -20.65
CA LYS A 19 -8.22 -17.55 -21.85
C LYS A 19 -9.52 -18.37 -21.71
N LEU A 20 -9.53 -19.36 -20.83
CA LEU A 20 -10.68 -20.25 -20.57
C LEU A 20 -11.46 -19.88 -19.31
N GLY A 21 -11.03 -18.87 -18.55
CA GLY A 21 -11.65 -18.50 -17.27
C GLY A 21 -11.49 -19.55 -16.17
N LEU A 22 -10.43 -20.36 -16.22
CA LEU A 22 -10.16 -21.47 -15.31
C LEU A 22 -8.95 -21.15 -14.42
N GLY A 23 -9.07 -20.16 -13.53
CA GLY A 23 -8.05 -19.71 -12.58
C GLY A 23 -7.62 -18.25 -12.80
N ASP A 24 -7.18 -17.60 -11.73
CA ASP A 24 -7.08 -16.14 -11.62
C ASP A 24 -5.92 -15.51 -12.42
N GLY A 25 -5.15 -16.33 -13.16
CA GLY A 25 -4.05 -15.88 -14.01
C GLY A 25 -2.75 -15.54 -13.27
N TYR A 26 -2.70 -15.80 -11.96
CA TYR A 26 -1.54 -15.62 -11.10
C TYR A 26 -0.65 -16.86 -11.02
N GLU A 27 0.60 -16.65 -10.62
CA GLU A 27 1.56 -17.67 -10.18
C GLU A 27 2.34 -17.11 -8.98
N ALA A 28 2.80 -17.99 -8.09
CA ALA A 28 3.76 -17.64 -7.05
C ALA A 28 5.12 -18.24 -7.36
N LEU A 29 6.19 -17.53 -7.02
CA LEU A 29 7.57 -18.02 -7.11
C LEU A 29 8.05 -18.40 -5.72
N GLU A 30 8.65 -19.57 -5.57
CA GLU A 30 9.36 -19.93 -4.35
C GLU A 30 10.55 -18.99 -4.13
N VAL A 31 10.70 -18.50 -2.91
CA VAL A 31 11.81 -17.67 -2.47
C VAL A 31 13.00 -18.58 -2.22
N THR A 32 13.86 -18.72 -3.24
CA THR A 32 15.18 -19.34 -3.09
C THR A 32 16.21 -18.31 -2.64
N PRO A 33 17.36 -18.73 -2.08
CA PRO A 33 18.45 -17.82 -1.74
C PRO A 33 18.89 -16.95 -2.92
N GLU A 34 18.95 -17.51 -4.14
CA GLU A 34 19.32 -16.77 -5.34
C GLU A 34 18.25 -15.73 -5.75
N LEU A 35 16.97 -16.05 -5.56
CA LEU A 35 15.89 -15.10 -5.81
C LEU A 35 15.92 -13.96 -4.79
N ALA A 36 16.09 -14.28 -3.50
CA ALA A 36 16.20 -13.30 -2.43
C ALA A 36 17.40 -12.38 -2.64
N GLU A 37 18.59 -12.92 -2.91
CA GLU A 37 19.80 -12.14 -3.22
C GLU A 37 19.58 -11.25 -4.45
N GLN A 38 18.94 -11.79 -5.49
CA GLN A 38 18.63 -11.03 -6.69
C GLN A 38 17.68 -9.86 -6.40
N LEU A 39 16.62 -10.04 -5.61
CA LEU A 39 15.65 -8.99 -5.32
C LEU A 39 16.21 -7.96 -4.33
N TYR A 40 16.93 -8.40 -3.29
CA TYR A 40 17.60 -7.49 -2.37
C TYR A 40 18.74 -6.72 -3.02
N GLY A 41 19.41 -7.29 -4.03
CA GLY A 41 20.40 -6.61 -4.85
C GLY A 41 19.84 -5.43 -5.66
N GLU A 42 18.53 -5.37 -5.90
CA GLU A 42 17.87 -4.24 -6.57
C GLU A 42 17.57 -3.08 -5.61
N LEU A 43 17.64 -3.28 -4.28
CA LEU A 43 17.26 -2.25 -3.30
C LEU A 43 18.13 -0.99 -3.46
N PRO A 44 17.51 0.19 -3.66
CA PRO A 44 18.26 1.42 -3.76
C PRO A 44 18.82 1.85 -2.40
N GLU A 45 19.98 2.50 -2.42
CA GLU A 45 20.60 3.10 -1.23
C GLU A 45 19.89 4.43 -0.85
N ARG A 46 18.76 4.29 -0.18
CA ARG A 46 17.83 5.35 0.24
C ARG A 46 17.22 4.98 1.57
N LYS A 47 17.20 5.89 2.53
CA LYS A 47 16.47 5.68 3.79
C LYS A 47 14.96 5.77 3.54
N SER A 48 14.20 5.06 4.36
CA SER A 48 12.76 5.23 4.42
C SER A 48 12.34 6.23 5.49
N ILE A 49 11.17 6.83 5.29
CA ILE A 49 10.43 7.58 6.29
C ILE A 49 9.23 6.70 6.67
N ALA A 50 9.22 6.14 7.86
CA ALA A 50 8.07 5.42 8.42
C ALA A 50 7.12 6.43 9.08
N VAL A 51 5.81 6.21 8.92
CA VAL A 51 4.80 7.06 9.55
C VAL A 51 3.77 6.20 10.26
N GLN A 52 3.59 6.49 11.54
CA GLN A 52 2.50 5.98 12.37
C GLN A 52 1.37 7.04 12.37
N PRO A 53 0.22 6.73 11.75
CA PRO A 53 -0.89 7.68 11.66
C PRO A 53 -1.46 8.03 13.03
N SER A 54 -2.03 9.24 13.16
CA SER A 54 -2.87 9.59 14.30
C SER A 54 -4.33 9.29 13.97
N LYS A 55 -5.12 8.91 14.98
CA LYS A 55 -6.58 8.74 14.83
C LYS A 55 -7.30 10.08 14.65
N ASP A 56 -6.80 11.14 15.29
CA ASP A 56 -7.47 12.44 15.40
C ASP A 56 -7.14 13.41 14.25
N GLY A 57 -6.26 13.04 13.32
CA GLY A 57 -5.80 13.92 12.24
C GLY A 57 -5.36 13.15 10.99
N GLY A 58 -5.21 13.87 9.87
CA GLY A 58 -4.78 13.30 8.59
C GLY A 58 -5.92 13.09 7.58
N GLY A 59 -5.72 12.13 6.69
CA GLY A 59 -6.63 11.77 5.62
C GLY A 59 -6.30 12.41 4.26
N PRO A 60 -7.13 12.14 3.23
CA PRO A 60 -6.81 12.50 1.85
C PRO A 60 -6.71 14.01 1.57
N LYS A 61 -7.33 14.86 2.39
CA LYS A 61 -7.27 16.32 2.19
C LYS A 61 -5.87 16.87 2.48
N ASP A 62 -5.26 16.43 3.57
CA ASP A 62 -3.89 16.83 3.95
C ASP A 62 -2.87 16.30 2.94
N ALA A 63 -3.16 15.17 2.29
CA ALA A 63 -2.35 14.63 1.20
C ALA A 63 -2.33 15.51 -0.05
N ILE A 64 -3.42 16.23 -0.37
CA ILE A 64 -3.44 17.15 -1.52
C ILE A 64 -2.39 18.25 -1.31
N ASP A 65 -2.33 18.82 -0.12
CA ASP A 65 -1.40 19.89 0.22
C ASP A 65 0.04 19.35 0.33
N LEU A 66 0.23 18.19 0.98
CA LEU A 66 1.51 17.49 1.03
C LEU A 66 2.08 17.26 -0.38
N LEU A 67 1.33 16.59 -1.24
CA LEU A 67 1.76 16.24 -2.59
C LEU A 67 2.01 17.50 -3.44
N THR A 68 1.18 18.53 -3.29
CA THR A 68 1.41 19.82 -3.94
C THR A 68 2.73 20.44 -3.51
N ALA A 69 3.05 20.41 -2.21
CA ALA A 69 4.26 21.00 -1.66
C ALA A 69 5.55 20.24 -2.03
N VAL A 70 5.48 18.92 -2.20
CA VAL A 70 6.62 18.09 -2.64
C VAL A 70 6.72 17.96 -4.17
N HIS A 71 5.81 18.57 -4.93
CA HIS A 71 5.82 18.50 -6.40
C HIS A 71 7.02 19.26 -6.99
N ASN A 72 8.02 18.51 -7.45
CA ASN A 72 9.20 19.04 -8.09
C ASN A 72 9.51 18.30 -9.40
N PRO A 73 8.92 18.73 -10.53
CA PRO A 73 9.23 18.15 -11.83
C PRO A 73 10.66 18.59 -12.18
N GLY A 74 11.58 17.63 -12.23
CA GLY A 74 12.99 17.89 -12.50
C GLY A 74 13.21 18.81 -13.72
N ARG A 75 14.35 19.50 -13.78
CA ARG A 75 14.64 20.42 -14.89
C ARG A 75 14.74 19.66 -16.21
N SER A 76 13.89 20.01 -17.17
CA SER A 76 14.02 19.55 -18.57
C SER A 76 15.29 20.12 -19.18
N GLY A 77 16.23 19.25 -19.56
CA GLY A 77 17.33 19.62 -20.46
C GLY A 77 16.81 19.93 -21.87
N LEU A 78 17.58 20.68 -22.66
CA LEU A 78 17.24 21.13 -24.02
C LEU A 78 16.95 19.99 -25.03
N PHE A 79 17.23 18.73 -24.68
CA PHE A 79 17.12 17.55 -25.54
C PHE A 79 16.65 16.27 -24.82
N GLY A 80 16.05 16.36 -23.63
CA GLY A 80 15.65 15.18 -22.86
C GLY A 80 14.27 15.30 -22.22
N SER A 81 13.52 14.20 -22.19
CA SER A 81 12.35 14.05 -21.33
C SER A 81 12.78 14.36 -19.90
N ALA A 82 12.18 15.37 -19.27
CA ALA A 82 12.33 15.57 -17.84
C ALA A 82 11.65 14.39 -17.13
N GLU A 83 12.42 13.33 -16.86
CA GLU A 83 12.01 12.33 -15.88
C GLU A 83 12.30 12.94 -14.51
N GLY A 84 11.24 13.16 -13.73
CA GLY A 84 11.36 13.61 -12.35
C GLY A 84 11.98 12.50 -11.49
N PRO A 85 12.39 12.83 -10.26
CA PRO A 85 12.81 11.81 -9.31
C PRO A 85 11.66 10.82 -9.04
N THR A 86 11.95 9.51 -9.09
CA THR A 86 10.98 8.44 -8.79
C THR A 86 10.92 8.14 -7.30
N HIS A 87 9.75 8.31 -6.70
CA HIS A 87 9.46 8.10 -5.29
C HIS A 87 8.57 6.88 -5.09
N SER A 88 8.58 6.33 -3.88
CA SER A 88 7.73 5.22 -3.46
C SER A 88 6.93 5.61 -2.23
N PHE A 89 5.64 5.29 -2.22
CA PHE A 89 4.79 5.22 -1.05
C PHE A 89 4.31 3.78 -0.90
N GLU A 90 4.44 3.22 0.29
CA GLU A 90 4.28 1.79 0.57
C GLU A 90 3.36 1.63 1.78
N MET A 91 2.19 1.05 1.55
CA MET A 91 1.34 0.50 2.61
C MET A 91 1.72 -0.97 2.76
N ARG A 92 2.14 -1.38 3.96
CA ARG A 92 2.68 -2.72 4.21
C ARG A 92 1.96 -3.37 5.36
N TYR A 93 1.57 -4.62 5.20
CA TYR A 93 1.13 -5.50 6.27
C TYR A 93 2.25 -6.50 6.53
N ILE A 94 2.92 -6.36 7.67
CA ILE A 94 4.05 -7.19 8.08
C ILE A 94 3.87 -7.50 9.56
N ASN A 95 4.08 -8.76 9.97
CA ASN A 95 3.98 -9.20 11.37
C ASN A 95 2.65 -8.79 12.04
N GLY A 96 1.54 -8.86 11.30
CA GLY A 96 0.21 -8.54 11.81
C GLY A 96 -0.13 -7.05 11.91
N LEU A 97 0.74 -6.14 11.44
CA LEU A 97 0.51 -4.68 11.52
C LEU A 97 0.59 -4.01 10.15
N VAL A 98 -0.35 -3.09 9.91
CA VAL A 98 -0.35 -2.19 8.76
C VAL A 98 0.48 -0.95 9.08
N GLY A 99 1.55 -0.73 8.32
CA GLY A 99 2.43 0.44 8.42
C GLY A 99 2.55 1.19 7.09
N PHE A 100 2.92 2.47 7.19
CA PHE A 100 3.06 3.37 6.04
C PHE A 100 4.50 3.86 5.91
N GLN A 101 5.04 3.80 4.69
CA GLN A 101 6.44 4.12 4.44
C GLN A 101 6.60 4.94 3.14
N TRP A 102 7.48 5.93 3.17
CA TRP A 102 7.94 6.68 2.00
C TRP A 102 9.41 6.39 1.74
N VAL A 103 9.76 6.17 0.47
CA VAL A 103 11.16 6.06 0.03
C VAL A 103 11.39 7.04 -1.10
N MET A 104 12.09 8.13 -0.79
CA MET A 104 12.30 9.25 -1.69
C MET A 104 13.54 9.05 -2.55
N ALA A 105 13.55 9.63 -3.76
CA ALA A 105 14.58 9.31 -4.76
C ALA A 105 15.96 9.84 -4.39
N THR A 106 15.99 10.96 -3.66
CA THR A 106 17.20 11.67 -3.23
C THR A 106 17.05 12.12 -1.79
N THR A 107 18.18 12.37 -1.13
CA THR A 107 18.25 12.87 0.24
C THR A 107 17.55 14.22 0.41
N GLU A 108 17.60 15.09 -0.60
CA GLU A 108 16.89 16.37 -0.59
C GLU A 108 15.38 16.18 -0.61
N ALA A 109 14.88 15.28 -1.48
CA ALA A 109 13.48 14.94 -1.55
C ALA A 109 13.00 14.26 -0.26
N GLN A 110 13.83 13.43 0.36
CA GLN A 110 13.55 12.83 1.68
C GLN A 110 13.41 13.89 2.76
N LYS A 111 14.39 14.80 2.89
CA LYS A 111 14.34 15.90 3.87
C LYS A 111 13.16 16.84 3.62
N GLN A 112 12.80 17.07 2.36
CA GLN A 112 11.61 17.86 2.01
C GLN A 112 10.33 17.12 2.43
N MET A 113 10.20 15.85 2.05
CA MET A 113 9.05 15.01 2.41
C MET A 113 8.85 14.95 3.91
N GLN A 114 9.91 14.65 4.67
CA GLN A 114 9.86 14.62 6.14
C GLN A 114 9.29 15.93 6.72
N ARG A 115 9.85 17.09 6.35
CA ARG A 115 9.35 18.39 6.82
C ARG A 115 7.89 18.64 6.44
N GLN A 116 7.47 18.22 5.25
CA GLN A 116 6.08 18.40 4.82
C GLN A 116 5.14 17.44 5.54
N LEU A 117 5.56 16.21 5.82
CA LEU A 117 4.81 15.27 6.66
C LEU A 117 4.62 15.85 8.07
N GLU A 118 5.67 16.38 8.70
CA GLU A 118 5.59 17.06 10.01
C GLU A 118 4.65 18.29 9.97
N THR A 119 4.53 18.95 8.81
CA THR A 119 3.69 20.15 8.65
C THR A 119 2.21 19.80 8.44
N PHE A 120 1.92 18.82 7.59
CA PHE A 120 0.55 18.47 7.18
C PHE A 120 -0.05 17.34 8.03
N TYR A 121 0.77 16.57 8.73
CA TYR A 121 0.36 15.50 9.64
C TYR A 121 1.05 15.70 10.99
N PRO A 122 0.79 16.81 11.70
CA PRO A 122 1.50 17.17 12.92
C PRO A 122 1.33 16.13 14.04
N ASP A 123 0.21 15.39 14.06
CA ASP A 123 -0.07 14.40 15.10
C ASP A 123 0.45 12.99 14.78
N ALA A 124 0.91 12.76 13.55
CA ALA A 124 1.51 11.49 13.16
C ALA A 124 2.92 11.36 13.74
N HIS A 125 3.34 10.14 14.10
CA HIS A 125 4.72 9.89 14.48
C HIS A 125 5.54 9.53 13.25
N ILE A 126 6.61 10.29 13.01
CA ILE A 126 7.44 10.22 11.81
C ILE A 126 8.84 9.80 12.22
N ASP A 127 9.30 8.66 11.69
CA ASP A 127 10.64 8.14 11.94
C ASP A 127 11.41 7.95 10.63
N VAL A 128 12.71 8.23 10.64
CA VAL A 128 13.58 8.03 9.48
C VAL A 128 14.49 6.86 9.76
N SER A 129 14.35 5.80 8.96
CA SER A 129 15.09 4.57 9.17
C SER A 129 16.61 4.82 9.24
N GLU A 130 17.26 4.12 10.17
CA GLU A 130 18.71 4.07 10.24
C GLU A 130 19.30 3.31 9.04
N HIS A 131 18.54 2.37 8.46
CA HIS A 131 18.96 1.53 7.34
C HIS A 131 18.92 2.27 6.00
N ASP A 132 20.03 2.21 5.28
CA ASP A 132 20.16 2.83 3.96
C ASP A 132 19.50 2.02 2.83
N ARG A 133 18.97 0.82 3.11
CA ARG A 133 18.32 -0.06 2.11
C ARG A 133 17.09 -0.77 2.70
N PRO A 134 16.00 -0.04 2.97
CA PRO A 134 14.79 -0.62 3.53
C PRO A 134 14.17 -1.61 2.54
N ALA A 135 13.97 -2.86 2.98
CA ALA A 135 13.28 -3.87 2.22
C ALA A 135 11.81 -3.49 1.96
N LEU A 136 11.24 -4.00 0.86
CA LEU A 136 9.81 -3.88 0.58
C LEU A 136 9.02 -4.83 1.49
N LEU A 137 9.32 -6.13 1.38
CA LEU A 137 8.82 -7.22 2.22
C LEU A 137 9.99 -8.14 2.62
N PRO A 138 9.91 -8.84 3.77
CA PRO A 138 10.85 -9.91 4.10
C PRO A 138 10.77 -11.04 3.07
N LEU A 139 11.92 -11.63 2.74
CA LEU A 139 12.05 -12.74 1.80
C LEU A 139 12.83 -13.85 2.52
N GLU A 140 12.09 -14.80 3.08
CA GLU A 140 12.66 -15.95 3.77
C GLU A 140 12.62 -17.17 2.85
N GLU A 141 13.66 -18.00 2.94
CA GLU A 141 13.78 -19.21 2.13
C GLU A 141 12.59 -20.15 2.39
N GLY A 142 12.01 -20.67 1.30
CA GLY A 142 10.87 -21.60 1.37
C GLY A 142 9.49 -20.93 1.40
N ARG A 143 9.41 -19.60 1.56
CA ARG A 143 8.17 -18.84 1.34
C ARG A 143 7.93 -18.62 -0.15
N TYR A 144 6.77 -18.07 -0.51
CA TYR A 144 6.31 -17.88 -1.88
C TYR A 144 5.90 -16.44 -2.12
N VAL A 145 6.38 -15.85 -3.23
CA VAL A 145 6.08 -14.47 -3.63
C VAL A 145 5.16 -14.42 -4.85
N ALA A 146 4.07 -13.66 -4.74
CA ALA A 146 3.14 -13.36 -5.81
C ALA A 146 3.04 -11.85 -6.05
N GLY A 147 2.49 -11.45 -7.20
CA GLY A 147 2.35 -10.03 -7.50
C GLY A 147 1.29 -9.69 -8.54
N ALA A 148 0.80 -8.47 -8.45
CA ALA A 148 -0.08 -7.84 -9.42
C ALA A 148 0.38 -6.41 -9.70
N TYR A 149 -0.09 -5.85 -10.80
CA TYR A 149 -0.08 -4.40 -10.95
C TYR A 149 -1.40 -3.87 -11.47
N LEU A 150 -1.67 -2.60 -11.18
CA LEU A 150 -2.86 -1.93 -11.65
C LEU A 150 -2.53 -1.06 -12.87
N ARG A 151 -3.44 -1.07 -13.85
CA ARG A 151 -3.43 -0.13 -14.98
C ARG A 151 -4.81 0.50 -15.14
N LEU A 152 -4.88 1.63 -15.85
CA LEU A 152 -6.16 2.22 -16.21
C LEU A 152 -6.82 1.44 -17.35
N ARG A 153 -8.12 1.18 -17.23
CA ARG A 153 -8.92 0.44 -18.24
C ARG A 153 -8.83 1.08 -19.62
N LYS A 154 -9.00 2.41 -19.72
CA LYS A 154 -8.99 3.15 -21.01
C LYS A 154 -7.59 3.60 -21.46
N ARG A 155 -6.53 2.90 -21.04
CA ARG A 155 -5.12 3.26 -21.36
C ARG A 155 -4.78 3.17 -22.84
N SER A 156 -5.27 2.14 -23.54
CA SER A 156 -4.91 1.86 -24.93
C SER A 156 -5.44 2.91 -25.91
N ASP A 157 -6.53 3.59 -25.55
CA ASP A 157 -7.30 4.41 -26.48
C ASP A 157 -6.90 5.90 -26.40
N GLY A 158 -5.78 6.21 -25.74
CA GLY A 158 -5.35 7.59 -25.48
C GLY A 158 -6.15 8.29 -24.38
N LYS A 159 -7.21 7.67 -23.87
CA LYS A 159 -8.18 8.18 -22.88
C LYS A 159 -7.77 7.98 -21.42
N HIS A 160 -6.47 7.83 -21.15
CA HIS A 160 -5.89 7.66 -19.82
C HIS A 160 -6.14 8.83 -18.84
N LEU A 161 -6.54 10.01 -19.35
CA LEU A 161 -6.87 11.19 -18.54
C LEU A 161 -8.34 11.25 -18.12
N TYR A 162 -9.16 10.25 -18.48
CA TYR A 162 -10.51 10.15 -17.94
C TYR A 162 -10.46 9.99 -16.42
N PRO A 163 -11.38 10.62 -15.68
CA PRO A 163 -11.38 10.56 -14.22
C PRO A 163 -11.74 9.14 -13.78
N ILE A 164 -10.98 8.65 -12.81
CA ILE A 164 -11.39 7.57 -11.93
C ILE A 164 -12.21 8.16 -10.79
N LYS A 165 -12.97 7.33 -10.09
CA LYS A 165 -13.66 7.74 -8.88
C LYS A 165 -12.60 8.06 -7.80
N HIS A 166 -12.67 9.23 -7.17
CA HIS A 166 -11.77 9.69 -6.10
C HIS A 166 -12.50 10.60 -5.12
N MET A 167 -11.86 10.99 -4.01
CA MET A 167 -12.46 11.68 -2.85
C MET A 167 -13.28 12.95 -3.15
N ASP A 168 -12.94 13.70 -4.21
CA ASP A 168 -13.67 14.92 -4.59
C ASP A 168 -14.88 14.65 -5.51
N ILE A 169 -15.11 13.39 -5.89
CA ILE A 169 -16.25 12.94 -6.68
C ILE A 169 -17.25 12.27 -5.73
N GLU A 170 -18.52 12.65 -5.88
CA GLU A 170 -19.66 12.06 -5.16
C GLU A 170 -19.59 10.51 -5.20
N GLY A 171 -19.51 9.88 -4.02
CA GLY A 171 -19.40 8.42 -3.86
C GLY A 171 -18.14 7.92 -3.14
N PHE A 172 -17.20 8.78 -2.76
CA PHE A 172 -16.12 8.52 -1.80
C PHE A 172 -16.43 9.23 -0.46
N GLU A 173 -17.56 8.89 0.15
CA GLU A 173 -17.92 9.43 1.47
C GLU A 173 -17.03 8.87 2.59
N ASN A 174 -16.32 7.76 2.32
CA ASN A 174 -15.39 7.09 3.22
C ASN A 174 -14.03 6.89 2.54
N ASP A 175 -12.97 6.86 3.34
CA ASP A 175 -11.59 6.64 2.90
C ASP A 175 -11.40 5.22 2.30
N PRO A 176 -10.85 5.07 1.08
CA PRO A 176 -10.63 3.77 0.44
C PRO A 176 -9.69 2.85 1.22
N TYR A 177 -8.84 3.39 2.08
CA TYR A 177 -7.92 2.58 2.85
C TYR A 177 -8.64 1.67 3.82
N GLY A 178 -9.88 1.98 4.25
CA GLY A 178 -10.64 1.09 5.13
C GLY A 178 -10.84 -0.29 4.51
N SER A 179 -11.30 -0.38 3.26
CA SER A 179 -11.49 -1.67 2.59
C SER A 179 -10.17 -2.32 2.18
N ILE A 180 -9.18 -1.53 1.75
CA ILE A 180 -7.87 -2.06 1.35
C ILE A 180 -7.11 -2.63 2.54
N THR A 181 -7.03 -1.92 3.67
CA THR A 181 -6.29 -2.36 4.86
C THR A 181 -6.99 -3.51 5.58
N ALA A 182 -8.32 -3.50 5.67
CA ALA A 182 -9.07 -4.64 6.17
C ALA A 182 -8.82 -5.91 5.34
N GLU A 183 -8.81 -5.78 4.01
CA GLU A 183 -8.45 -6.90 3.13
C GLU A 183 -6.99 -7.33 3.32
N MET A 184 -6.04 -6.39 3.47
CA MET A 184 -4.63 -6.71 3.72
C MET A 184 -4.40 -7.46 5.05
N ILE A 185 -5.24 -7.22 6.06
CA ILE A 185 -5.21 -7.97 7.32
C ILE A 185 -5.78 -9.37 7.12
N GLY A 186 -6.91 -9.48 6.40
CA GLY A 186 -7.57 -10.75 6.13
C GLY A 186 -8.17 -11.40 7.38
N GLU A 187 -8.35 -12.72 7.35
CA GLU A 187 -8.92 -13.48 8.47
C GLU A 187 -7.86 -13.78 9.55
N ARG A 188 -8.16 -13.41 10.80
CA ARG A 188 -7.25 -13.55 11.95
C ARG A 188 -6.98 -15.00 12.39
N GLU A 189 -7.77 -15.97 11.92
CA GLU A 189 -7.66 -17.38 12.30
C GLU A 189 -6.90 -18.24 11.28
N SER A 190 -6.23 -17.60 10.31
CA SER A 190 -5.37 -18.30 9.35
C SER A 190 -4.07 -18.77 10.01
N ASP A 191 -3.76 -20.05 9.91
CA ASP A 191 -2.46 -20.62 10.32
C ASP A 191 -1.32 -20.24 9.34
N THR A 192 -1.63 -19.57 8.24
CA THR A 192 -0.67 -19.19 7.20
C THR A 192 -0.27 -17.71 7.33
N GLU A 193 1.03 -17.47 7.53
CA GLU A 193 1.57 -16.12 7.58
C GLU A 193 1.67 -15.52 6.17
N THR A 194 1.16 -14.30 6.00
CA THR A 194 1.21 -13.59 4.72
C THR A 194 1.54 -12.11 4.92
N ASP A 195 2.66 -11.69 4.36
CA ASP A 195 3.05 -10.28 4.29
C ASP A 195 2.59 -9.67 2.96
N LEU A 196 2.06 -8.45 3.00
CA LEU A 196 1.53 -7.76 1.83
C LEU A 196 2.08 -6.35 1.71
N SER A 197 2.29 -5.91 0.48
CA SER A 197 2.65 -4.53 0.19
C SER A 197 1.83 -3.99 -0.98
N VAL A 198 1.13 -2.89 -0.74
CA VAL A 198 0.57 -2.04 -1.78
C VAL A 198 1.55 -0.89 -2.01
N GLN A 199 2.26 -0.94 -3.13
CA GLN A 199 3.29 0.03 -3.49
C GLN A 199 2.78 0.97 -4.58
N THR A 200 2.79 2.26 -4.28
CA THR A 200 2.55 3.35 -5.21
C THR A 200 3.87 4.04 -5.56
N ILE A 201 4.37 3.79 -6.77
CA ILE A 201 5.48 4.56 -7.34
C ILE A 201 4.93 5.84 -7.94
N PHE A 202 5.51 6.99 -7.61
CA PHE A 202 5.08 8.29 -8.12
C PHE A 202 6.26 9.17 -8.54
N GLU A 203 6.06 9.92 -9.62
CA GLU A 203 7.04 10.86 -10.17
C GLU A 203 6.33 12.17 -10.53
N PRO A 204 6.83 13.35 -10.11
CA PRO A 204 6.25 14.62 -10.49
C PRO A 204 6.22 14.81 -12.01
N ALA A 205 5.03 15.02 -12.57
CA ALA A 205 4.84 15.27 -13.98
C ALA A 205 5.10 16.74 -14.36
N PRO A 206 5.51 17.04 -15.61
CA PRO A 206 5.62 18.40 -16.11
C PRO A 206 4.32 19.20 -15.97
N ALA A 207 4.42 20.53 -15.82
CA ALA A 207 3.26 21.40 -15.57
C ALA A 207 2.21 21.43 -16.70
N ASP A 208 2.56 20.97 -17.89
CA ASP A 208 1.73 20.92 -19.09
C ASP A 208 1.21 19.51 -19.41
N TRP A 209 1.30 18.57 -18.46
CA TRP A 209 0.83 17.20 -18.61
C TRP A 209 -0.63 17.07 -19.09
N TRP A 210 -1.46 18.05 -18.79
CA TRP A 210 -2.87 18.13 -19.15
C TRP A 210 -3.13 18.54 -20.62
N LYS A 211 -2.13 19.07 -21.33
CA LYS A 211 -2.31 19.65 -22.68
C LYS A 211 -2.49 18.63 -23.79
N GLY A 212 -2.26 17.35 -23.53
CA GLY A 212 -2.19 16.35 -24.60
C GLY A 212 -0.97 16.58 -25.52
N GLY A 213 -0.61 15.55 -26.27
CA GLY A 213 0.40 15.61 -27.32
C GLY A 213 -0.25 15.61 -28.69
N LEU A 214 0.54 15.67 -29.77
CA LEU A 214 0.03 15.67 -31.15
C LEU A 214 -0.90 14.47 -31.48
N LEU A 215 -0.75 13.37 -30.75
CA LEU A 215 -1.50 12.11 -30.92
C LEU A 215 -2.27 11.68 -29.65
N SER A 216 -2.35 12.52 -28.62
CA SER A 216 -3.04 12.18 -27.38
C SER A 216 -4.00 13.27 -26.94
N SER A 217 -5.18 12.88 -26.50
CA SER A 217 -6.21 13.79 -26.01
C SER A 217 -5.70 14.65 -24.86
N SER A 218 -6.07 15.93 -24.89
CA SER A 218 -5.92 16.84 -23.76
C SER A 218 -7.07 16.65 -22.76
N ILE A 219 -6.91 17.24 -21.57
CA ILE A 219 -8.01 17.36 -20.60
C ILE A 219 -9.20 18.12 -21.20
N ASP A 220 -8.94 19.14 -22.03
CA ASP A 220 -10.01 19.91 -22.68
C ASP A 220 -10.79 19.04 -23.69
N ASP A 221 -10.10 18.19 -24.47
CA ASP A 221 -10.74 17.27 -25.41
C ASP A 221 -11.66 16.26 -24.70
N ILE A 222 -11.22 15.73 -23.55
CA ILE A 222 -12.01 14.79 -22.75
C ILE A 222 -13.19 15.49 -22.10
N ALA A 223 -12.98 16.70 -21.58
CA ALA A 223 -14.06 17.48 -21.00
C ALA A 223 -15.15 17.82 -22.03
N ASP A 224 -14.75 18.13 -23.27
CA ASP A 224 -15.66 18.41 -24.37
C ASP A 224 -16.37 17.14 -24.85
N GLU A 225 -15.68 16.00 -24.90
CA GLU A 225 -16.28 14.69 -25.16
C GLU A 225 -17.33 14.33 -24.09
N LEU A 226 -17.07 14.62 -22.81
CA LEU A 226 -18.05 14.41 -21.73
C LEU A 226 -19.25 15.38 -21.81
N LYS A 227 -19.10 16.57 -22.39
CA LYS A 227 -20.21 17.54 -22.59
C LYS A 227 -21.07 17.23 -23.81
N SER A 228 -20.48 16.58 -24.81
CA SER A 228 -21.17 16.12 -26.00
C SER A 228 -20.89 14.64 -26.21
N PRO A 229 -21.31 13.77 -25.26
CA PRO A 229 -21.00 12.36 -25.35
C PRO A 229 -21.65 11.81 -26.61
N ARG A 230 -20.84 11.18 -27.47
CA ARG A 230 -21.37 10.39 -28.58
C ARG A 230 -21.95 9.11 -27.99
N LYS A 231 -23.11 8.70 -28.47
CA LYS A 231 -23.75 7.46 -28.05
C LYS A 231 -22.88 6.30 -28.51
N ASP A 232 -22.09 5.71 -27.60
CA ASP A 232 -21.51 4.39 -27.85
C ASP A 232 -22.68 3.40 -27.94
N GLU A 233 -22.90 2.86 -29.13
CA GLU A 233 -23.98 1.91 -29.31
C GLU A 233 -23.67 0.60 -28.59
N SER A 234 -24.65 0.12 -27.84
CA SER A 234 -24.71 -1.20 -27.19
C SER A 234 -23.93 -2.27 -27.96
N PHE A 235 -23.21 -3.16 -27.25
CA PHE A 235 -22.48 -4.32 -27.78
C PHE A 235 -23.22 -5.08 -28.92
N VAL A 236 -24.56 -5.07 -28.90
CA VAL A 236 -25.44 -5.62 -29.93
C VAL A 236 -25.30 -4.94 -31.30
N HIS A 237 -25.04 -3.62 -31.36
CA HIS A 237 -24.87 -2.86 -32.60
C HIS A 237 -23.49 -3.06 -33.21
N ALA A 238 -22.44 -3.14 -32.39
CA ALA A 238 -21.10 -3.54 -32.82
C ALA A 238 -21.11 -4.94 -33.46
N LEU A 239 -21.80 -5.89 -32.83
CA LEU A 239 -21.96 -7.26 -33.35
C LEU A 239 -22.77 -7.28 -34.67
N LYS A 240 -23.78 -6.42 -34.81
CA LYS A 240 -24.60 -6.30 -36.03
C LYS A 240 -23.84 -5.67 -37.20
N TYR A 241 -22.99 -4.69 -36.92
CA TYR A 241 -22.11 -4.09 -37.92
C TYR A 241 -21.07 -5.10 -38.43
N GLU A 242 -20.45 -5.89 -37.54
CA GLU A 242 -19.50 -6.94 -37.92
C GLU A 242 -20.15 -8.04 -38.77
N LEU A 243 -21.42 -8.38 -38.48
CA LEU A 243 -22.19 -9.36 -39.26
C LEU A 243 -22.77 -8.81 -40.58
N PHE A 244 -23.02 -7.49 -40.68
CA PHE A 244 -23.66 -6.86 -41.85
C PHE A 244 -23.10 -5.45 -42.14
N PRO A 245 -21.85 -5.35 -42.61
CA PRO A 245 -21.17 -4.06 -42.79
C PRO A 245 -21.81 -3.15 -43.85
N GLU A 246 -22.58 -3.71 -44.79
CA GLU A 246 -23.25 -2.95 -45.87
C GLU A 246 -24.63 -2.38 -45.46
N LYS A 247 -25.13 -2.70 -44.26
CA LYS A 247 -26.49 -2.32 -43.81
C LYS A 247 -26.54 -1.36 -42.62
N PHE A 248 -25.41 -1.13 -41.97
CA PHE A 248 -25.32 -0.30 -40.77
C PHE A 248 -24.23 0.75 -41.00
N GLU A 249 -24.61 2.02 -40.96
CA GLU A 249 -23.67 3.15 -40.99
C GLU A 249 -23.39 3.57 -39.55
N ILE A 250 -22.12 3.73 -39.17
CA ILE A 250 -21.74 4.21 -37.83
C ILE A 250 -22.00 5.72 -37.79
N VAL A 251 -23.24 6.11 -37.52
CA VAL A 251 -23.62 7.50 -37.23
C VAL A 251 -23.96 7.57 -35.75
N GLY A 252 -22.95 7.85 -34.92
CA GLY A 252 -23.15 8.05 -33.49
C GLY A 252 -24.05 9.27 -33.28
N GLU A 253 -25.28 9.05 -32.83
CA GLU A 253 -26.17 10.15 -32.44
C GLU A 253 -25.58 10.89 -31.24
N GLU A 254 -25.49 12.21 -31.33
CA GLU A 254 -25.15 13.06 -30.18
C GLU A 254 -26.28 12.94 -29.14
N ARG A 255 -25.95 12.52 -27.91
CA ARG A 255 -26.91 12.53 -26.80
C ARG A 255 -26.73 13.81 -25.98
N GLU A 256 -27.82 14.34 -25.44
CA GLU A 256 -27.71 15.43 -24.45
C GLU A 256 -26.95 14.94 -23.22
N ALA A 257 -25.94 15.70 -22.80
CA ALA A 257 -25.18 15.39 -21.58
C ALA A 257 -26.08 15.47 -20.35
N SER A 258 -26.06 14.40 -19.55
CA SER A 258 -26.74 14.37 -18.25
C SER A 258 -26.10 15.36 -17.26
N ASN A 259 -26.81 15.71 -16.17
CA ASN A 259 -26.22 16.54 -15.11
C ASN A 259 -24.94 15.93 -14.54
N LYS A 260 -24.88 14.60 -14.51
CA LYS A 260 -23.75 13.80 -14.06
C LYS A 260 -22.56 13.82 -15.04
N ASP A 261 -22.81 13.90 -16.35
CA ASP A 261 -21.76 14.08 -17.38
C ASP A 261 -21.19 15.50 -17.34
N LYS A 262 -22.05 16.51 -17.10
CA LYS A 262 -21.62 17.90 -16.88
C LYS A 262 -20.74 18.01 -15.62
N GLN A 263 -21.08 17.30 -14.55
CA GLN A 263 -20.25 17.23 -13.34
C GLN A 263 -18.91 16.55 -13.61
N ALA A 264 -18.88 15.41 -14.31
CA ALA A 264 -17.64 14.75 -14.71
C ALA A 264 -16.76 15.65 -15.59
N SER A 265 -17.36 16.36 -16.56
CA SER A 265 -16.66 17.34 -17.38
C SER A 265 -16.10 18.51 -16.56
N ASN A 266 -16.85 19.00 -15.56
CA ASN A 266 -16.35 20.05 -14.67
C ASN A 266 -15.17 19.55 -13.84
N ILE A 267 -15.24 18.34 -13.28
CA ILE A 267 -14.13 17.71 -12.54
C ILE A 267 -12.90 17.58 -13.44
N VAL A 268 -13.07 17.10 -14.67
CA VAL A 268 -11.97 17.01 -15.64
C VAL A 268 -11.38 18.39 -15.92
N ARG A 269 -12.21 19.42 -16.11
CA ARG A 269 -11.73 20.80 -16.32
C ARG A 269 -11.04 21.38 -15.10
N GLU A 270 -11.44 21.01 -13.89
CA GLU A 270 -10.79 21.45 -12.65
C GLU A 270 -9.38 20.91 -12.51
N GLN A 271 -9.10 19.71 -13.05
CA GLN A 271 -7.75 19.15 -13.10
C GLN A 271 -6.79 19.99 -13.97
N ARG A 272 -7.31 20.92 -14.78
CA ARG A 272 -6.49 21.81 -15.60
C ARG A 272 -5.62 22.70 -14.72
N GLY A 273 -4.32 22.59 -14.91
CA GLY A 273 -3.34 23.37 -14.15
C GLY A 273 -3.03 22.80 -12.77
N GLU A 274 -3.65 21.69 -12.36
CA GLU A 274 -3.21 20.94 -11.20
C GLU A 274 -1.81 20.37 -11.42
N LYS A 275 -1.09 20.18 -10.31
CA LYS A 275 0.14 19.39 -10.32
C LYS A 275 -0.22 17.94 -10.61
N GLY A 276 0.54 17.32 -11.52
CA GLY A 276 0.31 15.93 -11.91
C GLY A 276 1.44 15.02 -11.45
N PHE A 277 1.13 13.73 -11.28
CA PHE A 277 2.09 12.68 -10.98
C PHE A 277 1.93 11.53 -11.97
N ARG A 278 3.05 11.08 -12.54
CA ARG A 278 3.11 9.80 -13.26
C ARG A 278 3.22 8.69 -12.22
N MET A 279 2.37 7.68 -12.29
CA MET A 279 2.20 6.71 -11.21
C MET A 279 2.29 5.27 -11.71
N ASN A 280 2.69 4.34 -10.82
CA ASN A 280 2.45 2.90 -10.96
C ASN A 280 1.97 2.35 -9.62
N LEU A 281 0.94 1.51 -9.66
CA LEU A 281 0.47 0.78 -8.49
C LEU A 281 0.80 -0.71 -8.66
N ARG A 282 1.29 -1.31 -7.57
CA ARG A 282 1.73 -2.69 -7.49
C ARG A 282 1.25 -3.29 -6.19
N ILE A 283 1.01 -4.58 -6.22
CA ILE A 283 0.65 -5.37 -5.05
C ILE A 283 1.60 -6.56 -5.06
N VAL A 284 2.31 -6.76 -3.96
CA VAL A 284 3.24 -7.86 -3.76
C VAL A 284 2.83 -8.57 -2.48
N GLY A 285 2.82 -9.90 -2.50
CA GLY A 285 2.57 -10.71 -1.32
C GLY A 285 3.60 -11.81 -1.16
N VAL A 286 3.98 -12.09 0.07
CA VAL A 286 4.88 -13.17 0.46
C VAL A 286 4.15 -14.03 1.49
N SER A 287 4.06 -15.34 1.28
CA SER A 287 3.35 -16.25 2.18
C SER A 287 4.05 -17.60 2.27
N ASP A 288 3.82 -18.35 3.34
CA ASP A 288 4.36 -19.70 3.50
C ASP A 288 3.69 -20.71 2.55
N ASP A 289 2.52 -20.36 2.01
CA ASP A 289 1.76 -21.16 1.06
C ASP A 289 1.58 -20.41 -0.27
N PRO A 290 1.84 -21.07 -1.43
CA PRO A 290 1.77 -20.41 -2.73
C PRO A 290 0.35 -19.98 -3.12
N ASP A 291 -0.66 -20.76 -2.75
CA ASP A 291 -2.06 -20.43 -3.06
C ASP A 291 -2.52 -19.24 -2.23
N SER A 292 -2.11 -19.17 -0.96
CA SER A 292 -2.32 -18.04 -0.07
C SER A 292 -1.64 -16.76 -0.59
N ALA A 293 -0.37 -16.83 -1.02
CA ALA A 293 0.30 -15.67 -1.62
C ALA A 293 -0.50 -15.10 -2.82
N VAL A 294 -1.00 -15.98 -3.69
CA VAL A 294 -1.81 -15.61 -4.85
C VAL A 294 -3.16 -15.02 -4.43
N GLN A 295 -3.89 -15.72 -3.58
CA GLN A 295 -5.22 -15.33 -3.13
C GLN A 295 -5.19 -13.95 -2.47
N ARG A 296 -4.27 -13.75 -1.53
CA ARG A 296 -4.14 -12.51 -0.77
C ARG A 296 -3.78 -11.31 -1.65
N VAL A 297 -2.92 -11.51 -2.67
CA VAL A 297 -2.64 -10.48 -3.68
C VAL A 297 -3.86 -10.20 -4.55
N ALA A 298 -4.60 -11.23 -4.97
CA ALA A 298 -5.79 -11.08 -5.81
C ALA A 298 -6.92 -10.35 -5.09
N GLU A 299 -7.23 -10.73 -3.85
CA GLU A 299 -8.26 -10.11 -3.00
C GLU A 299 -7.92 -8.64 -2.73
N THR A 300 -6.69 -8.36 -2.31
CA THR A 300 -6.21 -6.97 -2.09
C THR A 300 -6.32 -6.15 -3.38
N ALA A 301 -6.01 -6.74 -4.54
CA ALA A 301 -6.12 -6.05 -5.83
C ALA A 301 -7.56 -5.73 -6.22
N GLN A 302 -8.52 -6.59 -5.88
CA GLN A 302 -9.94 -6.37 -6.16
C GLN A 302 -10.51 -5.18 -5.40
N GLN A 303 -9.96 -4.82 -4.23
CA GLN A 303 -10.40 -3.63 -3.48
C GLN A 303 -10.25 -2.34 -4.28
N PHE A 304 -9.38 -2.31 -5.30
CA PHE A 304 -9.24 -1.17 -6.20
C PHE A 304 -10.36 -1.03 -7.23
N ASP A 305 -11.28 -1.99 -7.35
CA ASP A 305 -12.51 -1.83 -8.13
C ASP A 305 -13.41 -0.72 -7.56
N GLY A 306 -13.25 -0.37 -6.28
CA GLY A 306 -13.93 0.76 -5.65
C GLY A 306 -13.64 2.12 -6.32
N TYR A 307 -12.52 2.24 -7.05
CA TYR A 307 -12.14 3.44 -7.82
C TYR A 307 -12.80 3.49 -9.22
N TYR A 308 -13.61 2.51 -9.58
CA TYR A 308 -14.31 2.49 -10.86
C TYR A 308 -15.40 3.57 -10.91
N GLU A 309 -15.31 4.45 -11.92
CA GLU A 309 -16.36 5.40 -12.26
C GLU A 309 -17.19 4.85 -13.42
N SER A 310 -18.42 4.45 -13.10
CA SER A 310 -19.37 3.87 -14.05
C SER A 310 -19.66 4.72 -15.29
N LYS A 311 -19.63 6.06 -15.18
CA LYS A 311 -20.00 6.96 -16.29
C LYS A 311 -18.91 7.07 -17.33
N THR A 312 -17.67 7.14 -16.86
CA THR A 312 -16.48 7.20 -17.71
C THR A 312 -15.99 5.81 -18.06
N GLU A 313 -16.52 4.78 -17.39
CA GLU A 313 -16.06 3.40 -17.38
C GLU A 313 -14.54 3.30 -17.17
N GLN A 314 -13.99 4.26 -16.44
CA GLN A 314 -12.59 4.31 -16.09
C GLN A 314 -12.44 3.83 -14.66
N GLY A 315 -11.38 3.06 -14.44
CA GLY A 315 -11.03 2.51 -13.14
C GLY A 315 -9.71 1.78 -13.27
N PHE A 316 -9.33 1.12 -12.19
CA PHE A 316 -8.22 0.18 -12.26
C PHE A 316 -8.67 -1.12 -12.95
N GLU A 317 -7.70 -1.72 -13.62
CA GLU A 317 -7.74 -3.06 -14.14
C GLU A 317 -6.56 -3.79 -13.53
N VAL A 318 -6.86 -4.88 -12.83
CA VAL A 318 -5.86 -5.75 -12.23
C VAL A 318 -5.18 -6.55 -13.33
N VAL A 319 -3.85 -6.49 -13.37
CA VAL A 319 -3.05 -7.35 -14.23
C VAL A 319 -2.33 -8.37 -13.35
N PRO A 320 -2.80 -9.63 -13.32
CA PRO A 320 -2.11 -10.70 -12.60
C PRO A 320 -0.77 -10.98 -13.29
N LEU A 321 0.22 -11.39 -12.49
CA LEU A 321 1.56 -11.69 -12.98
C LEU A 321 1.91 -13.16 -12.79
N TYR A 322 2.77 -13.66 -13.68
CA TYR A 322 3.28 -15.02 -13.68
C TYR A 322 4.68 -15.07 -14.33
N ASP A 323 5.46 -16.13 -14.08
CA ASP A 323 6.77 -16.42 -14.69
C ASP A 323 7.70 -15.17 -14.84
N LYS A 324 8.23 -14.90 -16.05
CA LYS A 324 9.17 -13.80 -16.30
C LYS A 324 8.56 -12.41 -16.06
N PRO A 325 7.31 -12.11 -16.46
CA PRO A 325 6.64 -10.88 -16.07
C PRO A 325 6.60 -10.63 -14.56
N LEU A 326 6.34 -11.68 -13.76
CA LEU A 326 6.35 -11.59 -12.30
C LEU A 326 7.73 -11.20 -11.79
N LEU A 327 8.77 -11.96 -12.15
CA LEU A 327 10.15 -11.66 -11.74
C LEU A 327 10.58 -10.24 -12.16
N ALA A 328 10.26 -9.83 -13.38
CA ALA A 328 10.58 -8.49 -13.87
C ALA A 328 9.88 -7.39 -13.07
N GLU A 329 8.65 -7.63 -12.62
CA GLU A 329 7.93 -6.66 -11.78
C GLU A 329 8.43 -6.65 -10.34
N LEU A 330 8.76 -7.82 -9.76
CA LEU A 330 9.36 -7.91 -8.42
C LEU A 330 10.67 -7.13 -8.35
N LYS A 331 11.54 -7.26 -9.35
CA LYS A 331 12.76 -6.45 -9.46
C LYS A 331 12.46 -4.95 -9.47
N ARG A 332 11.41 -4.53 -10.19
CA ARG A 332 11.01 -3.12 -10.18
C ARG A 332 10.41 -2.69 -8.85
N ALA A 333 9.71 -3.58 -8.16
CA ALA A 333 9.09 -3.32 -6.86
C ALA A 333 10.16 -3.10 -5.78
N TYR A 334 11.11 -4.03 -5.66
CA TYR A 334 12.26 -3.90 -4.74
C TYR A 334 13.19 -2.75 -5.15
N GLY A 335 13.45 -2.58 -6.45
CA GLY A 335 14.22 -1.45 -6.96
C GLY A 335 13.51 -0.10 -6.93
N ARG A 336 12.22 -0.06 -6.58
CA ARG A 336 11.37 1.15 -6.57
C ARG A 336 11.46 1.95 -7.86
N THR A 337 11.53 1.25 -8.99
CA THR A 337 11.65 1.85 -10.32
C THR A 337 10.31 1.93 -11.01
N ARG A 338 10.10 2.94 -11.86
CA ARG A 338 8.84 3.12 -12.60
C ARG A 338 8.88 2.36 -13.94
N ALA A 339 7.79 1.67 -14.27
CA ALA A 339 7.47 1.24 -15.63
C ALA A 339 6.57 2.29 -16.31
N ASP A 340 6.87 2.69 -17.54
CA ASP A 340 5.97 3.59 -18.28
C ASP A 340 4.65 2.87 -18.62
N ARG A 341 3.60 3.22 -17.86
CA ARG A 341 2.24 2.69 -18.02
C ARG A 341 1.25 3.75 -18.46
N LYS A 342 1.72 4.94 -18.87
CA LYS A 342 0.86 6.08 -19.24
C LYS A 342 -0.23 6.37 -18.20
N MET A 343 0.07 6.15 -16.92
CA MET A 343 -0.82 6.49 -15.82
C MET A 343 -0.32 7.79 -15.21
N ILE A 344 -1.10 8.84 -15.41
CA ILE A 344 -0.86 10.17 -14.85
C ILE A 344 -2.14 10.65 -14.19
N MET A 345 -2.02 11.21 -13.00
CA MET A 345 -3.15 11.71 -12.23
C MET A 345 -2.85 13.11 -11.72
N GLY A 346 -3.88 13.95 -11.63
CA GLY A 346 -3.82 15.20 -10.88
C GLY A 346 -3.60 14.91 -9.38
N VAL A 347 -3.12 15.91 -8.65
CA VAL A 347 -2.78 15.79 -7.23
C VAL A 347 -3.95 15.27 -6.38
N ARG A 348 -5.18 15.67 -6.72
CA ARG A 348 -6.41 15.19 -6.06
C ARG A 348 -6.64 13.69 -6.24
N GLY A 349 -6.43 13.18 -7.46
CA GLY A 349 -6.52 11.74 -7.74
C GLY A 349 -5.38 10.95 -7.08
N ALA A 350 -4.17 11.51 -7.12
CA ALA A 350 -3.00 10.92 -6.47
C ALA A 350 -3.13 10.85 -4.94
N ALA A 351 -3.74 11.86 -4.32
CA ALA A 351 -3.99 11.92 -2.88
C ALA A 351 -4.92 10.79 -2.40
N GLY A 352 -5.84 10.31 -3.24
CA GLY A 352 -6.66 9.13 -2.92
C GLY A 352 -5.90 7.79 -2.94
N LEU A 353 -4.63 7.78 -3.33
CA LEU A 353 -3.74 6.60 -3.39
C LEU A 353 -2.47 6.78 -2.54
N ILE A 354 -2.22 8.01 -2.07
CA ILE A 354 -1.02 8.42 -1.35
C ILE A 354 -1.46 9.40 -0.27
N HIS A 355 -1.96 8.88 0.84
CA HIS A 355 -2.26 9.64 2.05
C HIS A 355 -1.91 8.85 3.30
N ILE A 356 -1.88 9.54 4.44
CA ILE A 356 -1.87 8.92 5.77
C ILE A 356 -3.33 8.87 6.25
N PRO A 357 -3.85 7.69 6.64
CA PRO A 357 -5.24 7.57 7.08
C PRO A 357 -5.45 8.19 8.47
N ASN A 358 -6.72 8.30 8.86
CA ASN A 358 -7.19 8.69 10.20
C ASN A 358 -8.22 7.64 10.70
N ASP A 359 -8.92 7.88 11.81
CA ASP A 359 -9.89 6.92 12.36
C ASP A 359 -11.07 6.57 11.42
N ASP A 360 -11.28 7.32 10.33
CA ASP A 360 -12.35 7.04 9.35
C ASP A 360 -12.20 5.67 8.68
N ILE A 361 -10.99 5.12 8.60
CA ILE A 361 -10.74 3.78 8.03
C ILE A 361 -11.17 2.63 8.95
N ASN A 362 -11.48 2.90 10.23
CA ASN A 362 -11.99 1.94 11.21
C ASN A 362 -11.19 0.61 11.31
N THR A 363 -9.89 0.65 11.04
CA THR A 363 -9.03 -0.54 11.02
C THR A 363 -8.15 -0.60 12.27
N GLN A 364 -8.28 -1.68 13.04
CA GLN A 364 -7.62 -1.81 14.34
C GLN A 364 -6.11 -2.06 14.23
N ASP A 365 -5.70 -2.92 13.28
CA ASP A 365 -4.33 -3.43 13.19
C ASP A 365 -3.43 -2.49 12.36
N VAL A 366 -3.73 -1.19 12.38
CA VAL A 366 -2.83 -0.14 11.90
C VAL A 366 -1.90 0.23 13.04
N ASP A 367 -0.62 0.46 12.73
CA ASP A 367 0.37 0.95 13.68
C ASP A 367 0.12 2.44 14.01
N TRP A 368 -0.91 2.68 14.84
CA TRP A 368 -1.37 4.01 15.25
C TRP A 368 -0.37 4.66 16.21
N SER A 369 -0.15 5.97 16.06
CA SER A 369 0.56 6.75 17.07
C SER A 369 -0.25 6.81 18.37
N LEU A 370 0.35 6.39 19.48
CA LEU A 370 -0.28 6.40 20.80
C LEU A 370 -0.30 7.80 21.45
N THR A 371 0.47 8.75 20.90
CA THR A 371 0.63 10.10 21.43
C THR A 371 0.65 11.12 20.30
N SER A 372 -0.29 12.07 20.29
CA SER A 372 -0.20 13.29 19.48
C SER A 372 1.08 14.06 19.86
N HIS A 373 1.76 14.71 18.90
CA HIS A 373 2.91 15.61 19.14
C HIS A 373 2.58 16.87 19.99
N ALA A 374 1.43 16.92 20.65
CA ALA A 374 1.09 17.90 21.69
C ALA A 374 2.05 17.89 22.91
N GLY A 375 3.10 17.06 22.89
CA GLY A 375 4.20 17.05 23.86
C GLY A 375 5.45 17.83 23.46
N ASP A 376 5.49 18.49 22.29
CA ASP A 376 6.62 19.36 21.97
C ASP A 376 6.63 20.59 22.87
N VAL A 377 7.57 20.58 23.81
CA VAL A 377 7.91 21.69 24.69
C VAL A 377 8.15 22.93 23.81
N PRO A 378 7.36 24.01 23.92
CA PRO A 378 7.48 25.18 23.06
C PRO A 378 8.94 25.65 22.96
N ALA A 379 9.37 26.16 21.81
CA ALA A 379 10.76 26.62 21.64
C ALA A 379 11.22 27.66 22.69
N ASN A 380 10.26 28.32 23.35
CA ASN A 380 10.46 29.30 24.43
C ASN A 380 10.11 28.76 25.83
N ALA A 381 9.79 27.48 25.96
CA ALA A 381 9.61 26.89 27.27
C ALA A 381 10.96 26.83 27.99
N PRO A 382 11.00 27.19 29.28
CA PRO A 382 12.23 27.27 30.03
C PRO A 382 12.92 25.91 30.00
N ARG A 383 14.16 25.88 29.49
CA ARG A 383 14.97 24.66 29.49
C ARG A 383 15.23 24.27 30.95
N PHE A 384 15.34 22.98 31.25
CA PHE A 384 15.64 22.49 32.61
C PHE A 384 16.93 23.11 33.21
N SER A 385 17.83 23.61 32.37
CA SER A 385 19.03 24.37 32.75
C SER A 385 18.75 25.76 33.35
N GLU A 386 17.57 26.34 33.14
CA GLU A 386 17.18 27.67 33.65
C GLU A 386 16.61 27.62 35.08
N PHE A 387 16.27 26.42 35.58
CA PHE A 387 15.84 26.21 36.98
C PHE A 387 16.99 25.98 37.97
N HIS A 388 18.24 25.93 37.49
CA HIS A 388 19.42 25.88 38.36
C HIS A 388 20.02 27.27 38.57
N ASN A 389 19.34 28.09 39.39
CA ASN A 389 20.08 29.03 40.23
C ASN A 389 20.77 28.19 41.30
N VAL A 390 22.10 28.03 41.21
CA VAL A 390 22.96 27.19 42.05
C VAL A 390 23.18 27.79 43.45
N GLU A 391 22.24 28.56 43.96
CA GLU A 391 22.28 29.06 45.34
C GLU A 391 20.96 28.69 46.01
N THR A 392 21.06 27.94 47.11
CA THR A 392 20.00 27.50 48.03
C THR A 392 19.25 26.19 47.72
N VAL A 393 19.97 25.06 47.69
CA VAL A 393 19.49 23.85 48.39
C VAL A 393 20.67 23.23 49.15
N PRO A 394 20.67 23.22 50.50
CA PRO A 394 21.74 22.59 51.27
C PRO A 394 21.54 21.07 51.22
N TRP A 395 22.27 20.40 50.33
CA TRP A 395 22.34 18.94 50.27
C TRP A 395 23.24 18.42 51.39
N GLU A 396 22.78 18.44 52.64
CA GLU A 396 23.41 17.64 53.69
C GLU A 396 23.07 16.15 53.51
N LYS A 397 24.11 15.37 53.21
CA LYS A 397 24.14 13.92 52.93
C LYS A 397 23.72 13.00 54.09
N GLY A 398 23.01 13.49 55.10
CA GLY A 398 22.83 12.79 56.38
C GLY A 398 21.57 11.94 56.52
N VAL A 399 20.56 12.08 55.66
CA VAL A 399 19.25 11.45 55.92
C VAL A 399 18.64 10.94 54.62
N ARG A 400 18.95 9.69 54.24
CA ARG A 400 18.07 8.77 53.47
C ARG A 400 18.82 7.46 53.15
N SER A 401 19.10 6.70 54.20
CA SER A 401 19.03 5.25 54.15
C SER A 401 18.19 4.86 55.37
N GLY A 402 16.88 5.07 55.26
CA GLY A 402 15.96 4.35 56.11
C GLY A 402 15.87 2.96 55.51
N ASP A 403 16.46 1.99 56.20
CA ASP A 403 16.31 0.57 55.90
C ASP A 403 14.81 0.25 55.87
N LEU A 404 14.25 0.15 54.67
CA LEU A 404 12.98 -0.54 54.45
C LEU A 404 13.37 -1.96 54.04
N GLU A 405 13.54 -2.81 55.05
CA GLU A 405 13.51 -4.26 54.85
C GLU A 405 12.17 -4.62 54.17
N GLY A 406 12.24 -5.17 52.96
CA GLY A 406 11.10 -5.80 52.29
C GLY A 406 10.39 -4.99 51.19
N ALA A 407 11.05 -4.04 50.52
CA ALA A 407 10.50 -3.46 49.29
C ALA A 407 11.14 -4.13 48.06
N ASP A 408 10.36 -5.02 47.43
CA ASP A 408 10.64 -5.62 46.13
C ASP A 408 11.01 -4.54 45.12
N CYS A 409 12.26 -4.59 44.65
CA CYS A 409 12.72 -3.83 43.51
C CYS A 409 12.04 -4.41 42.26
N TRP A 410 11.07 -3.67 41.72
CA TRP A 410 10.54 -3.92 40.39
C TRP A 410 11.63 -3.63 39.35
N GLU A 411 12.26 -4.69 38.87
CA GLU A 411 13.18 -4.67 37.74
C GLU A 411 12.33 -4.65 36.46
N TYR A 412 12.12 -3.46 35.87
CA TYR A 412 11.57 -3.35 34.52
C TYR A 412 12.69 -3.65 33.51
N ASP A 413 13.01 -4.92 33.35
CA ASP A 413 13.71 -5.40 32.16
C ASP A 413 12.66 -5.69 31.08
N ILE A 414 12.50 -4.76 30.15
CA ILE A 414 11.87 -5.03 28.86
C ILE A 414 13.01 -5.55 27.97
N PRO A 415 13.08 -6.86 27.67
CA PRO A 415 14.09 -7.35 26.75
C PRO A 415 13.86 -6.75 25.37
N ALA A 416 14.94 -6.35 24.70
CA ALA A 416 14.89 -5.88 23.33
C ALA A 416 14.27 -6.97 22.43
N THR A 417 13.23 -6.62 21.67
CA THR A 417 12.48 -7.52 20.79
C THR A 417 13.20 -7.83 19.47
N TRP A 418 14.50 -7.59 19.40
CA TRP A 418 15.31 -7.81 18.20
C TRP A 418 16.47 -8.75 18.51
N ILE A 419 16.54 -9.86 17.79
CA ILE A 419 17.61 -10.85 17.85
C ILE A 419 18.40 -10.74 16.53
N ASP A 420 19.72 -10.68 16.62
CA ASP A 420 20.61 -10.64 15.46
C ASP A 420 20.47 -11.94 14.64
N PRO A 421 20.25 -11.88 13.31
CA PRO A 421 20.20 -13.06 12.44
C PRO A 421 21.41 -14.00 12.58
N ALA A 422 22.59 -13.50 12.98
CA ALA A 422 23.78 -14.31 13.22
C ALA A 422 23.68 -15.20 14.49
N GLU A 423 22.74 -14.93 15.40
CA GLU A 423 22.51 -15.71 16.62
C GLU A 423 21.56 -16.92 16.40
N TYR A 424 20.95 -17.05 15.22
CA TYR A 424 20.07 -18.17 14.89
C TYR A 424 20.82 -19.49 14.58
N ASP A 425 22.12 -19.44 14.29
CA ASP A 425 22.94 -20.64 13.99
C ASP A 425 23.17 -21.57 15.21
N GLY A 426 22.74 -21.17 16.41
CA GLY A 426 22.91 -21.92 17.66
C GLY A 426 21.69 -22.72 18.13
N TRP A 427 20.53 -22.59 17.47
CA TRP A 427 19.29 -23.21 17.97
C TRP A 427 19.17 -24.67 17.52
N SER A 428 19.45 -25.61 18.43
CA SER A 428 19.28 -27.04 18.18
C SER A 428 17.89 -27.49 18.68
N PRO A 429 17.07 -28.19 17.86
CA PRO A 429 15.67 -28.49 18.21
C PRO A 429 15.47 -29.54 19.32
N ASP A 430 16.54 -30.03 19.94
CA ASP A 430 16.49 -31.14 20.91
C ASP A 430 16.56 -30.69 22.39
N ALA A 431 16.51 -29.38 22.69
CA ALA A 431 16.66 -28.89 24.06
C ALA A 431 15.44 -29.08 24.99
N ASP A 432 14.24 -29.33 24.44
CA ASP A 432 12.98 -29.40 25.23
C ASP A 432 12.32 -30.79 25.27
N ARG A 433 13.10 -31.87 25.15
CA ARG A 433 12.63 -33.19 25.61
C ARG A 433 12.89 -33.36 27.11
N GLN A 434 12.00 -32.79 27.92
CA GLN A 434 11.83 -33.25 29.31
C GLN A 434 11.25 -34.66 29.29
N GLU A 435 12.04 -35.63 29.74
CA GLU A 435 11.59 -37.00 30.01
C GLU A 435 10.51 -37.01 31.12
N PRO A 436 9.39 -37.73 30.94
CA PRO A 436 8.43 -37.92 32.01
C PRO A 436 8.85 -39.13 32.86
N GLY A 437 9.32 -38.87 34.08
CA GLY A 437 9.59 -39.92 35.06
C GLY A 437 9.37 -39.45 36.49
N GLY A 438 8.49 -40.15 37.23
CA GLY A 438 8.58 -40.24 38.68
C GLY A 438 7.32 -39.87 39.48
N ASP A 439 6.43 -40.85 39.60
CA ASP A 439 5.69 -41.24 40.82
C ASP A 439 5.19 -40.18 41.81
N ARG A 440 3.87 -40.09 41.92
CA ARG A 440 3.23 -39.86 43.23
C ARG A 440 1.92 -40.65 43.36
N GLU A 441 2.01 -41.66 44.23
CA GLU A 441 0.95 -42.48 44.77
C GLU A 441 -0.09 -41.68 45.59
N LEU A 442 -1.35 -42.13 45.46
CA LEU A 442 -2.42 -42.22 46.46
C LEU A 442 -3.06 -40.92 47.01
N ASP A 443 -4.36 -40.76 46.75
CA ASP A 443 -5.33 -41.13 47.79
C ASP A 443 -6.74 -41.32 47.20
N ASP A 444 -7.30 -42.51 47.45
CA ASP A 444 -8.70 -42.86 47.27
C ASP A 444 -9.54 -42.15 48.34
N HIS A 445 -10.63 -41.49 47.93
CA HIS A 445 -11.79 -41.37 48.82
C HIS A 445 -13.10 -41.32 48.04
N ASP A 446 -13.91 -42.34 48.34
CA ASP A 446 -15.32 -42.50 48.06
C ASP A 446 -16.16 -41.22 48.16
N SER A 447 -17.11 -41.05 47.24
CA SER A 447 -18.52 -40.87 47.63
C SER A 447 -19.47 -41.02 46.44
N GLU A 448 -20.29 -42.07 46.53
CA GLU A 448 -21.56 -42.25 45.83
C GLU A 448 -22.57 -41.13 46.16
N ARG A 449 -23.44 -40.79 45.19
CA ARG A 449 -24.92 -40.63 45.29
C ARG A 449 -25.45 -40.00 44.00
N GLU A 450 -26.20 -40.75 43.18
CA GLU A 450 -27.68 -40.80 43.14
C GLU A 450 -28.32 -39.43 42.84
N GLN A 451 -28.79 -39.21 41.60
CA GLN A 451 -30.20 -39.39 41.13
C GLN A 451 -31.21 -38.41 41.73
N GLU A 452 -31.80 -37.57 40.86
CA GLU A 452 -33.21 -37.12 40.77
C GLU A 452 -33.23 -35.99 39.70
N VAL A 453 -33.74 -36.13 38.47
CA VAL A 453 -35.12 -36.33 37.97
C VAL A 453 -36.12 -35.25 38.41
N SER A 454 -36.87 -34.76 37.40
CA SER A 454 -38.13 -33.97 37.40
C SER A 454 -37.94 -32.46 37.16
N VAL A 455 -38.64 -31.79 36.22
CA VAL A 455 -39.81 -32.07 35.36
C VAL A 455 -39.61 -31.42 34.00
#